data_AF-A0A833D3J8-F1
#
_entry.id   AF-A0A833D3J8-F1
#
_cell.length_a   1.000
_cell.length_b   1.000
_cell.length_c   1.000
_cell.angle_alpha   90.00
_cell.angle_beta   90.00
_cell.angle_gamma   90.00
#
_symmetry.space_group_name_H-M   'P 1'
#
loop_
_entity.id
_entity.type
_entity.pdbx_description
1 polymer ?
#
loop_
_entity_poly.entity_id
_entity_poly.type
_entity_poly.pdbx_seq_one_letter_code
_entity_poly.pdbx_strand_id
1 'polypeptide(L)'
;MAIVKILKFIEYALLQERHRWILWIPVALSLGIGLYFITPYHPPFFISISIALFFLIVLLPTLRSGSVLTQFCRWALFWMIVGLCTSSISVWRHHTPLLDHDVGPLKIKGVLEHIELFENETRFTLSHTKV
;
A
#
# COMPACT_ATOMS: atom_id res chain seq x y z
N MET A 1 38.62 3.41 -0.28
CA MET A 1 38.77 2.35 0.74
C MET A 1 37.72 2.40 1.86
N ALA A 2 37.31 3.59 2.34
CA ALA A 2 36.35 3.73 3.45
C ALA A 2 34.95 3.17 3.17
N ILE A 3 34.38 3.40 1.98
CA ILE A 3 33.03 2.94 1.59
C ILE A 3 32.90 1.41 1.68
N VAL A 4 33.91 0.67 1.25
CA VAL A 4 33.91 -0.81 1.30
C VAL A 4 33.94 -1.32 2.73
N LYS A 5 34.66 -0.63 3.64
CA LYS A 5 34.65 -0.98 5.07
C LYS A 5 33.28 -0.74 5.70
N ILE A 6 32.63 0.38 5.36
CA ILE A 6 31.27 0.70 5.85
C ILE A 6 30.27 -0.34 5.36
N LEU A 7 30.30 -0.71 4.07
CA LEU A 7 29.41 -1.73 3.52
C LEU A 7 29.56 -3.08 4.22
N LYS A 8 30.81 -3.52 4.47
CA LYS A 8 31.08 -4.76 5.21
C LYS A 8 30.63 -4.69 6.67
N PHE A 9 30.77 -3.53 7.31
CA PHE A 9 30.28 -3.31 8.68
C PHE A 9 28.75 -3.42 8.75
N ILE A 10 28.05 -2.76 7.83
CA ILE A 10 26.59 -2.83 7.72
C ILE A 10 26.14 -4.26 7.43
N GLU A 11 26.84 -4.97 6.54
CA GLU A 11 26.54 -6.37 6.22
C GLU A 11 26.69 -7.28 7.45
N TYR A 12 27.73 -7.08 8.25
CA TYR A 12 27.93 -7.80 9.50
C TYR A 12 26.84 -7.50 10.53
N ALA A 13 26.46 -6.23 10.70
CA ALA A 13 25.37 -5.84 11.60
C ALA A 13 24.03 -6.45 11.16
N LEU A 14 23.70 -6.39 9.87
CA LEU A 14 22.49 -6.99 9.31
C LEU A 14 22.46 -8.51 9.46
N LEU A 15 23.62 -9.18 9.35
CA LEU A 15 23.75 -10.62 9.61
C LEU A 15 23.41 -10.97 11.05
N GLN A 16 23.93 -10.21 12.02
CA GLN A 16 23.64 -10.41 13.45
C GLN A 16 22.15 -10.22 13.74
N GLU A 17 21.51 -9.26 13.08
CA GLU A 17 20.10 -8.94 13.26
C GLU A 17 19.15 -9.74 12.35
N ARG A 18 19.63 -10.77 11.63
CA ARG A 18 18.80 -11.56 10.70
C ARG A 18 17.50 -12.09 11.33
N HIS A 19 17.56 -12.45 12.61
CA HIS A 19 16.39 -12.91 13.39
C HIS A 19 15.35 -11.81 13.65
N ARG A 20 15.77 -10.53 13.63
CA ARG A 20 14.91 -9.35 13.87
C ARG A 20 14.39 -8.72 12.59
N TRP A 21 14.78 -9.20 11.42
CA TRP A 21 14.30 -8.66 10.14
C TRP A 21 12.76 -8.63 10.08
N ILE A 22 12.10 -9.60 10.72
CA ILE A 22 10.64 -9.66 10.80
C ILE A 22 10.00 -8.42 11.43
N LEU A 23 10.71 -7.67 12.27
CA LEU A 23 10.23 -6.43 12.89
C LEU A 23 10.15 -5.26 11.88
N TRP A 24 10.77 -5.40 10.71
CA TRP A 24 10.72 -4.40 9.64
C TRP A 24 9.55 -4.61 8.67
N ILE A 25 8.80 -5.71 8.78
CA ILE A 25 7.60 -5.94 7.96
C ILE A 25 6.65 -4.74 8.01
N PRO A 26 6.25 -4.21 9.19
CA PRO A 26 5.27 -3.14 9.26
C PRO A 26 5.76 -1.87 8.56
N VAL A 27 7.06 -1.56 8.67
CA VAL A 27 7.67 -0.37 8.06
C VAL A 27 7.67 -0.49 6.54
N ALA A 28 8.15 -1.61 6.00
CA ALA A 28 8.18 -1.85 4.56
C ALA A 28 6.76 -1.85 3.97
N LEU A 29 5.83 -2.53 4.64
CA LEU A 29 4.43 -2.61 4.22
C LEU A 29 3.76 -1.23 4.25
N SER A 30 3.96 -0.44 5.31
CA SER A 30 3.42 0.91 5.43
C SER A 30 3.99 1.85 4.37
N LEU A 31 5.27 1.73 4.02
CA LEU A 31 5.87 2.48 2.91
C LEU A 31 5.20 2.17 1.58
N GLY A 32 4.90 0.90 1.32
CA GLY A 32 4.14 0.48 0.14
C GLY A 32 2.76 1.12 0.08
N ILE A 33 1.99 1.00 1.17
CA ILE A 33 0.66 1.61 1.27
C ILE A 33 0.73 3.13 1.09
N GLY A 34 1.66 3.80 1.78
CA GLY A 34 1.82 5.25 1.71
C GLY A 34 2.11 5.73 0.29
N LEU A 35 2.98 5.03 -0.44
CA LEU A 35 3.26 5.36 -1.84
C LEU A 35 2.05 5.21 -2.74
N TYR A 36 1.19 4.22 -2.51
CA TYR A 36 -0.07 4.09 -3.25
C TYR A 36 -0.93 5.35 -3.10
N PHE A 37 -1.11 5.83 -1.86
CA PHE A 37 -1.97 6.99 -1.58
C PHE A 37 -1.37 8.34 -1.93
N ILE A 38 -0.04 8.46 -1.95
CA ILE A 38 0.64 9.68 -2.42
C ILE A 38 0.56 9.81 -3.95
N THR A 39 0.40 8.70 -4.66
CA THR A 39 0.37 8.71 -6.12
C THR A 39 -0.95 9.31 -6.62
N PRO A 40 -0.92 10.44 -7.36
CA PRO A 40 -2.13 11.12 -7.83
C PRO A 40 -2.86 10.37 -8.95
N TYR A 41 -2.19 9.39 -9.56
CA TYR A 41 -2.78 8.50 -10.56
C TYR A 41 -3.08 7.17 -9.91
N HIS A 42 -4.34 6.73 -9.97
CA HIS A 42 -4.70 5.36 -9.63
C HIS A 42 -4.14 4.42 -10.71
N PRO A 43 -3.08 3.63 -10.43
CA PRO A 43 -2.61 2.69 -11.42
C PRO A 43 -3.69 1.61 -11.58
N PRO A 44 -4.05 1.24 -12.82
CA PRO A 44 -5.04 0.19 -13.05
C PRO A 44 -4.60 -1.09 -12.34
N PHE A 45 -5.57 -1.79 -11.75
CA PHE A 45 -5.36 -2.96 -10.89
C PHE A 45 -4.39 -3.99 -11.50
N PHE A 46 -4.48 -4.21 -12.82
CA PHE A 46 -3.61 -5.11 -13.58
C PHE A 46 -2.12 -4.71 -13.57
N ILE A 47 -1.81 -3.41 -13.57
CA ILE A 47 -0.42 -2.94 -13.48
C ILE A 47 0.14 -3.24 -12.10
N SER A 48 -0.65 -3.01 -11.04
CA SER A 48 -0.23 -3.33 -9.66
C SER A 48 0.09 -4.83 -9.51
N ILE A 49 -0.78 -5.69 -10.05
CA ILE A 49 -0.56 -7.15 -10.05
C ILE A 49 0.65 -7.54 -10.90
N SER A 50 0.81 -6.93 -12.07
CA SER A 50 1.91 -7.27 -12.99
C SER A 50 3.27 -6.91 -12.40
N ILE A 51 3.37 -5.74 -11.74
CA ILE A 51 4.58 -5.33 -11.01
C ILE A 51 4.87 -6.33 -9.88
N ALA A 52 3.84 -6.73 -9.12
CA ALA A 52 4.03 -7.69 -8.05
C ALA A 52 4.44 -9.08 -8.53
N LEU A 53 3.84 -9.58 -9.61
CA LEU A 53 4.23 -10.85 -10.23
C LEU A 53 5.64 -10.78 -10.81
N PHE A 54 6.00 -9.68 -11.49
CA PHE A 54 7.35 -9.49 -12.01
C PHE A 54 8.39 -9.54 -10.88
N PHE A 55 8.13 -8.84 -9.78
CA PHE A 55 8.98 -8.89 -8.60
C PHE A 55 8.99 -10.26 -7.94
N LEU A 56 7.86 -10.96 -7.87
CA LEU A 56 7.81 -12.32 -7.34
C LEU A 56 8.71 -13.28 -8.15
N ILE A 57 8.62 -13.21 -9.48
CA ILE A 57 9.33 -14.13 -10.40
C ILE A 57 10.82 -13.82 -10.48
N VAL A 58 11.19 -12.54 -10.52
CA VAL A 58 12.60 -12.12 -10.67
C VAL A 58 13.35 -12.11 -9.34
N LEU A 59 12.67 -11.69 -8.27
CA LEU A 59 13.35 -11.45 -6.99
C LEU A 59 13.42 -12.73 -6.13
N LEU A 60 12.37 -13.55 -6.07
CA LEU A 60 12.35 -14.74 -5.19
C LEU A 60 13.47 -15.75 -5.47
N PRO A 61 13.81 -16.11 -6.73
CA PRO A 61 14.87 -17.09 -7.00
C PRO A 61 16.24 -16.56 -6.57
N THR A 62 16.42 -15.24 -6.56
CA THR A 62 17.70 -14.60 -6.25
C THR A 62 17.86 -14.30 -4.76
N LEU A 63 16.82 -14.45 -3.93
CA LEU A 63 16.88 -14.24 -2.47
C LEU A 63 17.89 -15.16 -1.76
N ARG A 64 18.31 -16.27 -2.38
CA ARG A 64 19.31 -17.20 -1.85
C ARG A 64 20.73 -16.92 -2.32
N SER A 65 20.94 -15.95 -3.21
CA SER A 65 22.24 -15.65 -3.82
C SER A 65 22.62 -14.18 -3.61
N GLY A 66 23.84 -13.94 -3.15
CA GLY A 66 24.41 -12.61 -2.94
C GLY A 66 24.64 -12.22 -1.47
N SER A 67 25.21 -11.03 -1.29
CA SER A 67 25.53 -10.43 0.01
C SER A 67 24.30 -10.24 0.89
N VAL A 68 24.48 -10.22 2.20
CA VAL A 68 23.35 -10.15 3.15
C VAL A 68 22.60 -8.83 3.02
N LEU A 69 23.31 -7.75 2.68
CA LEU A 69 22.72 -6.46 2.35
C LEU A 69 21.75 -6.55 1.16
N THR A 70 22.13 -7.26 0.09
CA THR A 70 21.24 -7.44 -1.07
C THR A 70 20.03 -8.31 -0.73
N GLN A 71 20.17 -9.30 0.18
CA GLN A 71 19.04 -10.09 0.65
C GLN A 71 18.05 -9.23 1.47
N PHE A 72 18.55 -8.38 2.38
CA PHE A 72 17.71 -7.48 3.17
C PHE A 72 16.95 -6.49 2.29
N CYS A 73 17.63 -5.81 1.37
CA CYS A 73 16.98 -4.86 0.46
C CYS A 73 15.88 -5.52 -0.38
N ARG A 74 16.12 -6.73 -0.89
CA ARG A 74 15.12 -7.48 -1.65
C ARG A 74 13.93 -7.91 -0.80
N TRP A 75 14.17 -8.33 0.44
CA TRP A 75 13.12 -8.71 1.37
C TRP A 75 12.26 -7.50 1.78
N ALA A 76 12.88 -6.34 2.05
CA ALA A 76 12.16 -5.10 2.33
C ALA A 76 11.31 -4.65 1.13
N LEU A 77 11.89 -4.71 -0.07
CA LEU A 77 11.19 -4.37 -1.31
C LEU A 77 10.00 -5.29 -1.59
N PHE A 78 10.12 -6.58 -1.27
CA PHE A 78 9.01 -7.53 -1.38
C PHE A 78 7.82 -7.12 -0.49
N TRP A 79 8.04 -6.83 0.79
CA TRP A 79 6.97 -6.42 1.71
C TRP A 79 6.33 -5.08 1.33
N MET A 80 7.13 -4.17 0.79
CA MET A 80 6.65 -2.91 0.24
C MET A 80 5.69 -3.12 -0.95
N ILE A 81 6.01 -4.04 -1.85
CA ILE A 81 5.13 -4.40 -2.98
C ILE A 81 3.86 -5.09 -2.49
N VAL A 82 3.95 -5.94 -1.47
CA VAL A 82 2.76 -6.54 -0.82
C VAL A 82 1.87 -5.44 -0.24
N GLY A 83 2.45 -4.40 0.39
CA GLY A 83 1.72 -3.21 0.84
C GLY A 83 0.99 -2.49 -0.31
N LEU A 84 1.66 -2.28 -1.44
CA LEU A 84 1.03 -1.72 -2.65
C LEU A 84 -0.15 -2.59 -3.13
N CYS A 85 0.04 -3.90 -3.28
CA CYS A 85 -1.03 -4.80 -3.73
C CYS A 85 -2.24 -4.85 -2.81
N THR A 86 -2.00 -4.89 -1.49
CA THR A 86 -3.09 -4.92 -0.50
C THR A 86 -3.94 -3.65 -0.58
N SER A 87 -3.31 -2.48 -0.77
CA SER A 87 -4.04 -1.23 -1.00
C SER A 87 -4.86 -1.24 -2.30
N SER A 88 -4.29 -1.70 -3.42
CA SER A 88 -5.00 -1.81 -4.70
C SER A 88 -6.22 -2.74 -4.63
N ILE A 89 -6.12 -3.87 -3.91
CA ILE A 89 -7.25 -4.79 -3.69
C ILE A 89 -8.33 -4.13 -2.82
N SER A 90 -7.93 -3.37 -1.80
CA SER A 90 -8.86 -2.68 -0.90
C SER A 90 -9.70 -1.66 -1.66
N VAL A 91 -9.07 -0.82 -2.49
CA VAL A 91 -9.76 0.17 -3.34
C VAL A 91 -10.71 -0.51 -4.31
N TRP A 92 -10.27 -1.58 -4.97
CA TRP A 92 -11.13 -2.34 -5.88
C TRP A 92 -12.34 -2.96 -5.18
N ARG A 93 -12.21 -3.39 -3.91
CA ARG A 93 -13.35 -3.93 -3.16
C ARG A 93 -14.35 -2.87 -2.72
N HIS A 94 -13.89 -1.69 -2.33
CA HIS A 94 -14.75 -0.70 -1.70
C HIS A 94 -15.55 0.15 -2.69
N HIS A 95 -15.27 0.09 -4.01
CA HIS A 95 -16.02 0.76 -5.10
C HIS A 95 -16.61 2.11 -4.69
N THR A 96 -15.88 2.89 -3.88
CA THR A 96 -16.45 4.07 -3.26
C THR A 96 -16.33 5.15 -4.33
N PRO A 97 -17.43 5.64 -4.89
CA PRO A 97 -17.36 6.71 -5.88
C PRO A 97 -16.83 7.94 -5.16
N LEU A 98 -15.53 8.20 -5.32
CA LEU A 98 -14.92 9.45 -4.90
C LEU A 98 -15.24 10.47 -5.97
N LEU A 99 -15.79 11.61 -5.55
CA LEU A 99 -16.03 12.73 -6.45
C LEU A 99 -14.68 13.31 -6.85
N ASP A 100 -14.38 13.27 -8.16
CA ASP A 100 -13.10 13.71 -8.73
C ASP A 100 -12.83 15.22 -8.57
N HIS A 101 -13.80 16.00 -8.11
CA HIS A 101 -13.70 17.44 -7.90
C HIS A 101 -14.55 17.86 -6.70
N ASP A 102 -14.18 18.98 -6.10
CA ASP A 102 -14.97 19.64 -5.07
C ASP A 102 -16.33 20.06 -5.67
N VAL A 103 -17.31 19.20 -5.51
CA VAL A 103 -18.71 19.57 -5.69
C VAL A 103 -19.10 20.44 -4.50
N GLY A 104 -19.39 21.70 -4.78
CA GLY A 104 -20.00 22.60 -3.81
C GLY A 104 -21.37 22.07 -3.32
N PRO A 105 -22.13 22.87 -2.55
CA PRO A 105 -23.42 22.43 -2.01
C PRO A 105 -24.36 21.96 -3.12
N LEU A 106 -24.60 20.64 -3.16
CA LEU A 106 -25.37 19.96 -4.19
C LEU A 106 -26.77 19.65 -3.66
N LYS A 107 -27.81 19.94 -4.45
CA LYS A 107 -29.19 19.55 -4.11
C LYS A 107 -29.45 18.13 -4.59
N ILE A 108 -29.32 17.16 -3.69
CA ILE A 108 -29.56 15.75 -3.99
C ILE A 108 -31.04 15.44 -3.75
N LYS A 109 -31.70 14.79 -4.72
CA LYS A 109 -33.05 14.23 -4.57
C LYS A 109 -32.95 12.71 -4.58
N GLY A 110 -33.59 12.06 -3.60
CA GLY A 110 -33.60 10.60 -3.47
C GLY A 110 -34.73 10.13 -2.57
N VAL A 111 -34.90 8.82 -2.49
CA VAL A 111 -35.83 8.19 -1.56
C VAL A 111 -35.11 7.97 -0.24
N LEU A 112 -35.72 8.35 0.87
CA LEU A 112 -35.14 8.17 2.19
C LEU A 112 -35.28 6.71 2.62
N GLU A 113 -34.14 6.03 2.78
CA GLU A 113 -34.08 4.60 3.11
C GLU A 113 -33.82 4.39 4.60
N HIS A 114 -32.93 5.18 5.20
CA HIS A 114 -32.58 5.05 6.61
C HIS A 114 -32.30 6.40 7.26
N ILE A 115 -32.67 6.55 8.54
CA ILE A 115 -32.38 7.72 9.37
C ILE A 115 -31.61 7.24 10.59
N GLU A 116 -30.38 7.72 10.75
CA GLU A 116 -29.60 7.55 11.96
C GLU A 116 -29.59 8.87 12.73
N LEU A 117 -30.02 8.82 13.98
CA LEU A 117 -30.02 9.97 14.89
C LEU A 117 -28.80 9.87 15.82
N PHE A 118 -27.95 10.89 15.77
CA PHE A 118 -26.87 11.13 16.73
C PHE A 118 -27.26 12.32 17.62
N GLU A 119 -26.60 12.49 18.78
CA GLU A 119 -26.95 13.54 19.76
C GLU A 119 -26.98 14.96 19.18
N ASN A 120 -26.20 15.26 18.13
CA ASN A 120 -26.16 16.57 17.47
C ASN A 120 -26.26 16.51 15.94
N GLU A 121 -26.42 15.33 15.34
CA GLU A 121 -26.40 15.15 13.88
C GLU A 121 -27.43 14.13 13.44
N THR A 122 -28.05 14.37 12.28
CA THR A 122 -28.94 13.39 11.66
C THR A 122 -28.33 12.95 10.33
N ARG A 123 -28.02 11.66 10.22
CA ARG A 123 -27.54 11.07 8.97
C ARG A 123 -28.72 10.45 8.23
N PHE A 124 -28.98 10.98 7.04
CA PHE A 124 -29.98 10.44 6.12
C PHE A 124 -29.29 9.58 5.06
N THR A 125 -29.64 8.31 4.97
CA THR A 125 -29.22 7.43 3.88
C THR A 125 -30.30 7.46 2.80
N LEU A 126 -29.93 7.92 1.61
CA LEU A 126 -30.82 8.03 0.45
C LEU A 126 -30.53 6.91 -0.56
N SER A 127 -31.57 6.28 -1.09
CA SER A 127 -31.50 5.36 -2.23
C SER A 127 -32.03 6.04 -3.51
N HIS A 128 -31.61 5.54 -4.68
CA HIS A 128 -31.98 6.08 -5.99
C HIS A 128 -31.74 7.60 -6.15
N THR A 129 -30.55 8.06 -5.78
CA THR A 129 -30.17 9.47 -5.89
C THR A 129 -30.02 9.90 -7.35
N LYS A 130 -30.72 10.99 -7.70
CA LYS A 130 -30.44 11.78 -8.91
C LYS A 130 -29.83 13.10 -8.49
N VAL A 131 -28.70 13.44 -9.13
CA VAL A 131 -28.03 14.74 -9.04
C VAL A 131 -28.69 15.70 -10.02
#